data_AF-A0A7K1JAC5-F1
#
_entry.id   AF-A0A7K1JAC5-F1
#
_cell.length_a   1.000
_cell.length_b   1.000
_cell.length_c   1.000
_cell.angle_alpha   90.00
_cell.angle_beta   90.00
_cell.angle_gamma   90.00
#
_symmetry.space_group_name_H-M   'P 1'
#
loop_
_entity.id
_entity.type
_entity.pdbx_description
1 polymer ?
#
loop_
_entity_poly.entity_id
_entity_poly.type
_entity_poly.pdbx_seq_one_letter_code
_entity_poly.pdbx_strand_id
1 'polypeptide(L)'
;MTWSRHARSADSLRTAANIAHTGAASLHDVKRLALNAIDEAHTNEFTVADDLSVTEVRYRFVARERESREAMADDHAADIRHLAANLVALDRDIAHRLRGAMAGIGAPIYSV
;
A
#
# COMPACT_ATOMS: atom_id res chain seq x y z
N MET A 1 -12.10 40.24 -12.02
CA MET A 1 -11.51 39.42 -10.94
C MET A 1 -12.00 37.95 -10.89
N THR A 2 -12.99 37.52 -11.68
CA THR A 2 -13.58 36.15 -11.63
C THR A 2 -12.79 35.09 -12.40
N TRP A 3 -12.06 35.50 -13.44
CA TRP A 3 -11.22 34.61 -14.27
C TRP A 3 -10.11 33.90 -13.48
N SER A 4 -9.43 34.62 -12.57
CA SER A 4 -8.32 34.07 -11.76
C SER A 4 -8.76 32.99 -10.76
N ARG A 5 -10.05 32.94 -10.38
CA ARG A 5 -10.59 31.91 -9.47
C ARG A 5 -10.88 30.59 -10.18
N HIS A 6 -11.47 30.65 -11.37
CA HIS A 6 -11.78 29.45 -12.16
C HIS A 6 -10.49 28.75 -12.62
N ALA A 7 -9.48 29.53 -13.04
CA ALA A 7 -8.16 28.99 -13.38
C ALA A 7 -7.50 28.26 -12.19
N ARG A 8 -7.55 28.84 -10.98
CA ARG A 8 -6.98 28.20 -9.77
C ARG A 8 -7.71 26.91 -9.39
N SER A 9 -9.04 26.90 -9.46
CA SER A 9 -9.84 25.69 -9.19
C SER A 9 -9.57 24.58 -10.22
N ALA A 10 -9.45 24.94 -11.51
CA ALA A 10 -9.08 24.00 -12.57
C ALA A 10 -7.68 23.40 -12.38
N ASP A 11 -6.70 24.21 -11.96
CA ASP A 11 -5.35 23.73 -11.65
C ASP A 11 -5.32 22.79 -10.42
N SER A 12 -6.10 23.10 -9.39
CA SER A 12 -6.27 22.21 -8.23
C SER A 12 -6.92 20.88 -8.62
N LEU A 13 -7.96 20.90 -9.46
CA LEU A 13 -8.60 19.70 -10.00
C LEU A 13 -7.63 18.87 -10.84
N ARG A 14 -6.83 19.52 -11.71
CA ARG A 14 -5.83 18.83 -12.54
C ARG A 14 -4.75 18.18 -11.69
N THR A 15 -4.28 18.89 -10.66
CA THR A 15 -3.32 18.34 -9.68
C THR A 15 -3.90 17.14 -8.95
N ALA A 16 -5.13 17.24 -8.44
CA ALA A 16 -5.80 16.15 -7.75
C ALA A 16 -6.01 14.92 -8.66
N ALA A 17 -6.43 15.12 -9.90
CA ALA A 17 -6.59 14.04 -10.89
C ALA A 17 -5.26 13.32 -11.19
N ASN A 18 -4.16 14.07 -11.33
CA ASN A 18 -2.84 13.51 -11.54
C ASN A 18 -2.36 12.70 -10.33
N ILE A 19 -2.57 13.21 -9.11
CA ILE A 19 -2.24 12.48 -7.87
C ILE A 19 -3.06 11.19 -7.78
N ALA A 20 -4.37 11.24 -8.07
CA ALA A 20 -5.23 10.07 -8.03
C ALA A 20 -4.80 9.01 -9.04
N HIS A 21 -4.52 9.41 -10.28
CA HIS A 21 -4.13 8.48 -11.35
C HIS A 21 -2.79 7.80 -11.08
N THR A 22 -1.75 8.59 -10.77
CA THR A 22 -0.42 8.06 -10.46
C THR A 22 -0.42 7.27 -9.16
N GLY A 23 -1.14 7.74 -8.14
CA GLY A 23 -1.31 7.04 -6.87
C GLY A 23 -2.02 5.70 -7.01
N ALA A 24 -3.08 5.63 -7.82
CA ALA A 24 -3.78 4.36 -8.08
C ALA A 24 -2.88 3.33 -8.75
N ALA A 25 -2.04 3.74 -9.71
CA ALA A 25 -1.06 2.87 -10.33
C ALA A 25 -0.03 2.36 -9.29
N SER A 26 0.55 3.25 -8.48
CA SER A 26 1.51 2.86 -7.44
C SER A 26 0.89 1.94 -6.38
N LEU A 27 -0.35 2.19 -5.96
CA LEU A 27 -1.07 1.30 -5.03
C LEU A 27 -1.30 -0.08 -5.63
N HIS A 28 -1.67 -0.13 -6.91
CA HIS A 28 -1.83 -1.40 -7.63
C HIS A 28 -0.52 -2.18 -7.65
N ASP A 29 0.60 -1.53 -7.95
CA ASP A 29 1.92 -2.16 -8.01
C ASP A 29 2.35 -2.71 -6.64
N VAL A 30 2.25 -1.92 -5.57
CA VAL A 30 2.62 -2.38 -4.22
C VAL A 30 1.70 -3.48 -3.73
N LYS A 31 0.38 -3.38 -4.01
CA LYS A 31 -0.56 -4.46 -3.70
C LYS A 31 -0.17 -5.76 -4.42
N ARG A 32 0.18 -5.68 -5.70
CA ARG A 32 0.63 -6.84 -6.48
C ARG A 32 1.88 -7.47 -5.88
N LEU A 33 2.85 -6.66 -5.43
CA LEU A 33 4.03 -7.19 -4.75
C LEU A 33 3.68 -7.93 -3.46
N ALA A 34 2.78 -7.38 -2.63
CA ALA A 34 2.33 -8.04 -1.40
C ALA A 34 1.63 -9.38 -1.69
N LEU A 35 0.77 -9.43 -2.70
CA LEU A 35 0.09 -10.67 -3.13
C LEU A 35 1.09 -11.69 -3.68
N ASN A 36 2.06 -11.26 -4.48
CA ASN A 36 3.10 -12.14 -5.00
C ASN A 36 3.94 -12.76 -3.87
N ALA A 37 4.27 -12.01 -2.81
CA ALA A 37 5.01 -12.54 -1.67
C ALA A 37 4.19 -13.60 -0.89
N ILE A 38 2.87 -13.43 -0.81
CA ILE A 38 1.96 -14.43 -0.25
C ILE A 38 1.94 -15.69 -1.13
N ASP A 39 1.80 -15.53 -2.45
CA ASP A 39 1.83 -16.65 -3.41
C ASP A 39 3.17 -17.39 -3.38
N GLU A 40 4.28 -16.69 -3.16
CA GLU A 40 5.61 -17.29 -3.00
C GLU A 40 5.70 -18.13 -1.72
N ALA A 41 5.21 -17.61 -0.59
CA ALA A 41 5.14 -18.39 0.66
C ALA A 41 4.29 -19.66 0.49
N HIS A 42 3.15 -19.56 -0.21
CA HIS A 42 2.32 -20.73 -0.54
C HIS A 42 3.03 -21.73 -1.46
N THR A 43 3.76 -21.24 -2.47
CA THR A 43 4.58 -22.06 -3.36
C THR A 43 5.66 -22.82 -2.58
N ASN A 44 6.20 -22.20 -1.53
CA ASN A 44 7.18 -22.80 -0.63
C ASN A 44 6.56 -23.68 0.47
N GLU A 45 5.29 -24.05 0.31
CA GLU A 45 4.50 -24.93 1.18
C GLU A 45 4.21 -24.36 2.57
N PHE A 46 4.18 -23.04 2.69
CA PHE A 46 3.70 -22.37 3.90
C PHE A 46 2.24 -21.93 3.77
N THR A 47 1.61 -21.69 4.91
CA THR A 47 0.31 -21.01 5.01
C THR A 47 0.51 -19.63 5.62
N VAL A 48 -0.13 -18.62 5.02
CA VAL A 48 -0.21 -17.26 5.56
C VAL A 48 -1.57 -17.08 6.22
N ALA A 49 -1.59 -16.66 7.49
CA ALA A 49 -2.83 -16.34 8.21
C ALA A 49 -3.21 -14.86 8.08
N ASP A 50 -4.40 -14.49 8.54
CA ASP A 50 -4.92 -13.12 8.45
C ASP A 50 -4.05 -12.08 9.18
N ASP A 51 -3.33 -12.49 10.22
CA ASP A 51 -2.38 -11.66 10.96
C ASP A 51 -0.99 -11.57 10.29
N LEU A 52 -0.87 -12.11 9.07
CA LEU A 52 0.36 -12.22 8.29
C LEU A 52 1.44 -13.07 8.97
N SER A 53 1.06 -13.96 9.90
CA SER A 53 1.94 -15.05 10.33
C SER A 53 2.07 -16.09 9.23
N VAL A 54 3.27 -16.65 9.09
CA VAL A 54 3.59 -17.70 8.13
C VAL A 54 3.93 -18.96 8.90
N THR A 55 3.27 -20.07 8.56
CA THR A 55 3.42 -21.34 9.29
C THR A 55 3.59 -22.51 8.34
N GLU A 56 4.37 -23.50 8.78
CA GLU A 56 4.63 -24.72 8.05
C GLU A 56 3.40 -25.63 8.00
N VAL A 57 3.08 -26.14 6.81
CA VAL A 57 1.95 -27.06 6.59
C VAL A 57 2.35 -28.51 6.94
N ARG A 58 3.63 -28.87 6.77
CA ARG A 58 4.13 -30.25 6.85
C ARG A 58 5.00 -30.55 8.07
N TYR A 59 4.66 -30.02 9.25
CA TYR A 59 5.44 -30.24 10.49
C TYR A 59 5.78 -31.72 10.81
N ARG A 60 4.97 -32.69 10.35
CA ARG A 60 5.24 -34.12 10.56
C ARG A 60 6.40 -34.70 9.72
N PHE A 61 6.83 -34.02 8.65
CA PHE A 61 7.80 -34.55 7.68
C PHE A 61 9.15 -33.82 7.67
N VAL A 62 9.23 -32.62 8.28
CA VAL A 62 10.42 -31.74 8.25
C VAL A 62 11.22 -31.72 9.57
N ALA A 63 11.15 -32.79 10.37
CA ALA A 63 11.75 -32.79 11.70
C ALA A 63 13.28 -32.57 11.69
N ARG A 64 13.97 -32.92 10.58
CA ARG A 64 15.41 -32.68 10.42
C ARG A 64 15.74 -31.29 9.91
N GLU A 65 14.80 -30.65 9.21
CA GLU A 65 14.93 -29.34 8.56
C GLU A 65 14.23 -28.22 9.34
N ARG A 66 13.67 -28.52 10.52
CA ARG A 66 12.77 -27.65 11.28
C ARG A 66 13.30 -26.23 11.46
N GLU A 67 14.55 -26.08 11.91
CA GLU A 67 15.17 -24.76 12.12
C GLU A 67 15.28 -23.96 10.81
N SER A 68 15.67 -24.61 9.72
CA SER A 68 15.76 -23.98 8.39
C SER A 68 14.38 -23.53 7.89
N ARG A 69 13.37 -24.38 8.06
CA ARG A 69 11.98 -24.06 7.67
C ARG A 69 11.38 -22.95 8.52
N GLU A 70 11.71 -22.89 9.81
CA GLU A 70 11.33 -21.77 10.69
C GLU A 70 11.96 -20.45 10.23
N ALA A 71 13.26 -20.44 9.91
CA ALA A 71 13.92 -19.26 9.37
C ALA A 71 13.30 -18.78 8.04
N MET A 72 13.01 -19.71 7.12
CA MET A 72 12.33 -19.36 5.86
C MET A 72 10.93 -18.79 6.08
N ALA A 73 10.17 -19.33 7.04
CA ALA A 73 8.85 -18.81 7.39
C ALA A 73 8.95 -17.39 7.95
N ASP A 74 9.93 -17.14 8.82
CA ASP A 74 10.17 -15.81 9.38
C ASP A 74 10.56 -14.78 8.31
N ASP A 75 11.40 -15.17 7.35
CA ASP A 75 11.78 -14.32 6.21
C ASP A 75 10.55 -13.96 5.36
N HIS A 76 9.73 -14.96 4.98
CA HIS A 76 8.48 -14.70 4.26
C HIS A 76 7.53 -13.80 5.04
N ALA A 77 7.40 -14.02 6.34
CA ALA A 77 6.54 -13.20 7.19
C ALA A 77 7.04 -11.76 7.29
N ALA A 78 8.36 -11.55 7.36
CA ALA A 78 8.97 -10.23 7.36
C ALA A 78 8.70 -9.48 6.04
N ASP A 79 8.90 -10.14 4.91
CA ASP A 79 8.68 -9.56 3.58
C ASP A 79 7.21 -9.18 3.35
N ILE A 80 6.28 -10.08 3.66
CA ILE A 80 4.84 -9.83 3.55
C ILE A 80 4.43 -8.64 4.42
N ARG A 81 4.88 -8.60 5.68
CA ARG A 81 4.56 -7.48 6.59
C ARG A 81 5.16 -6.16 6.12
N HIS A 82 6.39 -6.17 5.60
CA HIS A 82 7.02 -4.98 5.03
C HIS A 82 6.22 -4.43 3.84
N LEU A 83 5.81 -5.30 2.90
CA LEU A 83 5.01 -4.90 1.75
C LEU A 83 3.61 -4.42 2.14
N ALA A 84 2.97 -5.07 3.10
CA ALA A 84 1.69 -4.62 3.65
C ALA A 84 1.80 -3.24 4.33
N ALA A 85 2.87 -3.01 5.11
CA ALA A 85 3.14 -1.72 5.73
C ALA A 85 3.38 -0.62 4.68
N ASN A 86 4.12 -0.94 3.62
CA ASN A 86 4.36 -0.02 2.50
C ASN A 86 3.07 0.33 1.76
N LEU A 87 2.17 -0.64 1.55
CA LEU A 87 0.87 -0.40 0.95
C LEU A 87 0.04 0.61 1.78
N VAL A 88 -0.02 0.40 3.09
CA VAL A 88 -0.75 1.29 4.02
C VAL A 88 -0.11 2.68 4.08
N ALA A 89 1.22 2.76 4.10
CA ALA A 89 1.93 4.03 4.11
C ALA A 89 1.68 4.83 2.82
N LEU A 90 1.75 4.17 1.66
CA LEU A 90 1.50 4.79 0.36
C LEU A 90 0.06 5.29 0.23
N ASP A 91 -0.92 4.49 0.67
CA ASP A 91 -2.33 4.91 0.68
C ASP A 91 -2.54 6.19 1.49
N ARG A 92 -1.93 6.26 2.68
CA ARG A 92 -1.98 7.44 3.55
C ARG A 92 -1.32 8.66 2.92
N ASP A 93 -0.17 8.49 2.26
CA ASP A 93 0.52 9.57 1.53
C ASP A 93 -0.35 10.13 0.41
N ILE A 94 -0.91 9.26 -0.43
CA ILE A 94 -1.80 9.64 -1.54
C ILE A 94 -3.01 10.39 -1.00
N ALA A 95 -3.65 9.88 0.06
CA ALA A 95 -4.78 10.54 0.69
C ALA A 95 -4.42 11.92 1.25
N HIS A 96 -3.23 12.07 1.84
CA HIS A 96 -2.73 13.36 2.34
C HIS A 96 -2.52 14.36 1.19
N ARG A 97 -1.86 13.94 0.10
CA ARG A 97 -1.62 14.77 -1.09
C ARG A 97 -2.93 15.17 -1.78
N LEU A 98 -3.90 14.26 -1.86
CA LEU A 98 -5.23 14.55 -2.37
C LEU A 98 -5.94 15.62 -1.53
N ARG A 99 -5.92 15.51 -0.20
CA ARG A 99 -6.48 16.54 0.70
C ARG A 99 -5.81 17.90 0.47
N GLY A 100 -4.50 17.93 0.32
CA GLY A 100 -3.75 19.15 0.00
C GLY A 100 -4.17 19.79 -1.33
N ALA A 101 -4.28 18.99 -2.39
CA ALA A 101 -4.72 19.48 -3.70
C ALA A 101 -6.17 19.99 -3.67
N MET A 102 -7.04 19.30 -2.93
CA MET A 102 -8.46 19.61 -2.79
C MET A 102 -8.74 20.86 -1.92
N ALA A 103 -7.85 21.20 -0.98
CA ALA A 103 -7.99 22.42 -0.18
C ALA A 103 -8.04 23.70 -1.05
N GLY A 104 -7.40 23.67 -2.23
CA GLY A 104 -7.46 24.77 -3.22
C GLY A 104 -8.83 24.97 -3.88
N ILE A 105 -9.77 24.03 -3.68
CA ILE A 105 -11.10 24.03 -4.31
C ILE A 105 -12.16 24.64 -3.36
N GLY A 106 -11.89 24.71 -2.05
CA GLY A 106 -12.90 25.01 -1.04
C GLY A 106 -12.75 26.30 -0.23
N ALA A 107 -11.73 27.15 -0.41
CA ALA A 107 -11.53 28.34 0.43
C ALA A 107 -12.67 29.39 0.27
N PRO A 108 -13.54 29.61 1.28
CA PRO A 108 -14.51 30.71 1.30
C PRO A 108 -13.84 32.00 1.79
N ILE A 109 -14.31 33.13 1.27
CA ILE A 109 -13.86 34.47 1.67
C ILE A 109 -14.60 34.86 2.96
N TYR A 110 -13.92 34.90 4.10
CA TYR A 110 -14.29 35.84 5.16
C TYR A 110 -13.03 36.40 5.80
N SER A 111 -12.80 37.68 5.57
CA SER A 111 -11.99 38.53 6.44
C SER A 111 -12.59 39.94 6.32
N VAL A 112 -13.13 40.41 7.43
CA VAL A 112 -13.66 41.77 7.65
C VAL A 112 -12.53 42.78 7.61
#